data_AF-A0A6N2E354-F1
#
_entry.id   AF-A0A6N2E354-F1
#
_cell.length_a   1.000
_cell.length_b   1.000
_cell.length_c   1.000
_cell.angle_alpha   90.00
_cell.angle_beta   90.00
_cell.angle_gamma   90.00
#
_symmetry.space_group_name_H-M   'P 1'
#
loop_
_entity.id
_entity.type
_entity.pdbx_description
1 polymer ?
#
loop_
_entity_poly.entity_id
_entity_poly.type
_entity_poly.pdbx_seq_one_letter_code
_entity_poly.pdbx_strand_id
1 'polypeptide(L)'
;DEVAPVPVEVVARDVPHDVALLKLVPELDINMPDEVLGSAESDPRGTPLLSLGVPFGYYRIHTVIAAQSILAGRITSRSGTRLIILDRRVQFGDIGGPLVSSTGAKVIGVVGGVFDPVELEGLAPSEGVSLQSNLSFAMDIEYGAALLRQALGG
;
A
#
# COMPACT_ATOMS: atom_id res chain seq x y z
N ASP A 1 22.34 12.58 -8.35
CA ASP A 1 20.96 13.02 -8.60
C ASP A 1 20.38 13.66 -7.36
N GLU A 2 19.99 14.92 -7.48
CA GLU A 2 19.42 15.70 -6.38
C GLU A 2 17.91 15.52 -6.38
N VAL A 3 17.33 15.14 -5.25
CA VAL A 3 15.87 15.03 -5.10
C VAL A 3 15.30 16.41 -4.89
N ALA A 4 14.29 16.77 -5.68
CA ALA A 4 13.49 17.97 -5.48
C ALA A 4 12.21 17.60 -4.71
N PRO A 5 12.16 17.80 -3.37
CA PRO A 5 10.97 17.48 -2.59
C PRO A 5 9.83 18.45 -2.94
N VAL A 6 8.62 17.91 -3.10
CA VAL A 6 7.40 18.71 -3.21
C VAL A 6 6.78 18.82 -1.83
N PRO A 7 6.48 20.03 -1.33
CA PRO A 7 5.78 20.19 -0.05
C PRO A 7 4.39 19.56 -0.11
N VAL A 8 3.94 19.01 1.02
CA VAL A 8 2.60 18.45 1.16
C VAL A 8 1.96 18.88 2.46
N GLU A 9 0.63 18.96 2.47
CA GLU A 9 -0.18 19.08 3.67
C GLU A 9 -1.00 17.81 3.92
N VAL A 10 -1.32 17.56 5.19
CA VAL A 10 -2.16 16.42 5.58
C VAL A 10 -3.62 16.85 5.49
N VAL A 11 -4.37 16.19 4.59
CA VAL A 11 -5.81 16.42 4.41
C VAL A 11 -6.61 15.58 5.41
N ALA A 12 -6.25 14.31 5.55
CA ALA A 12 -6.92 13.39 6.46
C ALA A 12 -5.94 12.35 7.01
N ARG A 13 -6.24 11.83 8.20
CA ARG A 13 -5.56 10.70 8.81
C ARG A 13 -6.59 9.71 9.31
N ASP A 14 -6.39 8.45 8.96
CA ASP A 14 -7.13 7.32 9.47
C ASP A 14 -6.17 6.39 10.20
N VAL A 15 -6.02 6.63 11.50
CA VAL A 15 -5.09 5.87 12.34
C VAL A 15 -5.51 4.40 12.48
N PRO A 16 -6.80 4.05 12.69
CA PRO A 16 -7.23 2.65 12.73
C PRO A 16 -6.87 1.84 11.48
N HIS A 17 -6.81 2.49 10.32
CA HIS A 17 -6.48 1.86 9.04
C HIS A 17 -5.02 2.14 8.59
N ASP A 18 -4.24 2.92 9.35
CA ASP A 18 -2.89 3.34 9.00
C ASP A 18 -2.78 3.98 7.59
N VAL A 19 -3.71 4.90 7.29
CA VAL A 19 -3.74 5.64 6.02
C VAL A 19 -3.74 7.15 6.26
N ALA A 20 -3.05 7.89 5.41
CA ALA A 20 -3.15 9.35 5.35
C ALA A 20 -3.39 9.82 3.93
N LEU A 21 -4.22 10.85 3.78
CA LEU A 21 -4.42 11.56 2.52
C LEU A 21 -3.61 12.85 2.55
N LEU A 22 -2.79 13.05 1.52
CA LEU A 22 -1.89 14.19 1.38
C LEU A 22 -2.29 15.03 0.18
N LYS A 23 -2.10 16.35 0.27
CA LYS A 23 -2.27 17.30 -0.83
C LYS A 23 -0.95 17.99 -1.11
N LEU A 24 -0.58 18.08 -2.39
CA LEU A 24 0.62 18.78 -2.85
C LEU A 24 0.45 20.30 -2.73
N VAL A 25 1.50 21.00 -2.32
CA VAL A 25 1.55 22.46 -2.18
C VAL A 25 2.84 22.99 -2.80
N PRO A 26 2.81 23.83 -3.86
CA PRO A 26 1.63 24.34 -4.53
C PRO A 26 0.88 23.24 -5.29
N GLU A 27 -0.34 23.57 -5.74
CA GLU A 27 -1.09 22.70 -6.64
C GLU A 27 -0.26 22.43 -7.90
N LEU A 28 -0.09 21.16 -8.23
CA LEU A 28 0.65 20.69 -9.40
C LEU A 28 -0.34 20.05 -10.38
N ASP A 29 -0.20 20.39 -11.65
CA ASP A 29 -0.93 19.71 -12.71
C ASP A 29 -0.27 18.36 -12.99
N ILE A 30 -0.94 17.27 -12.59
CA ILE A 30 -0.46 15.90 -12.79
C ILE A 30 -1.37 15.23 -13.81
N ASN A 31 -0.83 14.99 -15.01
CA ASN A 31 -1.49 14.18 -16.02
C ASN A 31 -1.37 12.70 -15.64
N MET A 32 -2.47 12.12 -15.16
CA MET A 32 -2.58 10.68 -14.92
C MET A 32 -3.39 10.02 -16.03
N PRO A 33 -3.06 8.78 -16.44
CA PRO A 33 -3.91 8.02 -17.35
C PRO A 33 -5.30 7.82 -16.77
N ASP A 34 -6.31 7.80 -17.64
CA ASP A 34 -7.67 7.47 -17.25
C ASP A 34 -7.73 6.09 -16.56
N GLU A 35 -8.58 5.98 -15.55
CA GLU A 35 -8.84 4.76 -14.81
C GLU A 35 -7.60 4.15 -14.13
N VAL A 36 -6.64 4.94 -13.64
CA VAL A 36 -5.42 4.40 -12.99
C VAL A 36 -5.71 3.47 -11.81
N LEU A 37 -6.85 3.65 -11.13
CA LEU A 37 -7.30 2.81 -10.03
C LEU A 37 -8.11 1.63 -10.55
N GLY A 38 -7.72 0.43 -10.15
CA GLY A 38 -8.40 -0.82 -10.47
C GLY A 38 -9.33 -1.26 -9.35
N SER A 39 -9.52 -2.58 -9.23
CA SER A 39 -10.20 -3.20 -8.09
C SER A 39 -9.32 -4.26 -7.47
N ALA A 40 -9.33 -4.33 -6.14
CA ALA A 40 -8.62 -5.37 -5.42
C ALA A 40 -9.13 -6.79 -5.70
N GLU A 41 -10.33 -6.96 -6.25
CA GLU A 41 -10.95 -8.27 -6.54
C GLU A 41 -10.77 -8.76 -7.98
N SER A 42 -10.22 -7.94 -8.89
CA SER A 42 -10.16 -8.32 -10.31
C SER A 42 -9.25 -9.51 -10.59
N ASP A 43 -8.22 -9.70 -9.77
CA ASP A 43 -7.18 -10.70 -10.02
C ASP A 43 -7.39 -12.02 -9.26
N PRO A 44 -7.20 -13.18 -9.89
CA PRO A 44 -7.15 -14.45 -9.18
C PRO A 44 -5.88 -14.59 -8.33
N ARG A 45 -5.91 -15.46 -7.30
CA ARG A 45 -4.69 -15.83 -6.56
C ARG A 45 -3.65 -16.41 -7.52
N GLY A 46 -2.37 -16.15 -7.25
CA GLY A 46 -1.28 -16.53 -8.14
C GLY A 46 -0.95 -15.47 -9.21
N THR A 47 -1.77 -14.43 -9.37
CA THR A 47 -1.45 -13.31 -10.27
C THR A 47 -0.19 -12.58 -9.82
N PRO A 48 0.75 -12.29 -10.74
CA PRO A 48 1.89 -11.44 -10.43
C PRO A 48 1.44 -10.01 -10.13
N LEU A 49 2.09 -9.41 -9.15
CA LEU A 49 1.87 -8.06 -8.69
C LEU A 49 3.20 -7.31 -8.73
N LEU A 50 3.12 -5.99 -8.85
CA LEU A 50 4.26 -5.10 -8.79
C LEU A 50 4.04 -4.08 -7.68
N SER A 51 5.01 -3.91 -6.78
CA SER A 51 4.99 -2.75 -5.87
C SER A 51 6.11 -1.80 -6.21
N LEU A 52 5.84 -0.50 -6.06
CA LEU A 52 6.81 0.57 -6.26
C LEU A 52 7.14 1.22 -4.91
N GLY A 53 8.42 1.40 -4.63
CA GLY A 53 8.88 1.96 -3.35
C GLY A 53 10.27 2.56 -3.44
N VAL A 54 10.70 3.19 -2.35
CA VAL A 54 12.04 3.77 -2.17
C VAL A 54 12.64 3.26 -0.86
N PRO A 55 12.93 1.95 -0.76
CA PRO A 55 13.22 1.26 0.51
C PRO A 55 14.42 1.82 1.28
N PHE A 56 15.37 2.46 0.60
CA PHE A 56 16.60 3.00 1.17
C PHE A 56 16.66 4.53 1.14
N GLY A 57 15.51 5.21 1.01
CA GLY A 57 15.44 6.68 0.98
C GLY A 57 16.09 7.34 2.21
N TYR A 58 15.97 6.71 3.39
CA TYR A 58 16.66 7.16 4.61
C TYR A 58 18.19 7.18 4.48
N TYR A 59 18.76 6.26 3.70
CA TYR A 59 20.20 6.22 3.37
C TYR A 59 20.57 7.12 2.19
N ARG A 60 19.68 8.06 1.80
CA ARG A 60 19.82 8.95 0.64
C ARG A 60 19.89 8.23 -0.71
N ILE A 61 19.39 6.99 -0.77
CA ILE A 61 19.24 6.24 -2.01
C ILE A 61 17.78 6.38 -2.44
N HIS A 62 17.53 7.31 -3.35
CA HIS A 62 16.18 7.70 -3.76
C HIS A 62 15.72 7.04 -5.06
N THR A 63 16.35 5.92 -5.43
CA THR A 63 15.98 5.15 -6.61
C THR A 63 14.67 4.41 -6.34
N VAL A 64 13.69 4.59 -7.24
CA VAL A 64 12.46 3.80 -7.21
C VAL A 64 12.79 2.35 -7.56
N ILE A 65 12.38 1.44 -6.70
CA ILE A 65 12.46 0.01 -6.94
C ILE A 65 11.07 -0.49 -7.31
N ALA A 66 10.98 -1.11 -8.48
CA ALA A 66 9.83 -1.89 -8.90
C ALA A 66 10.13 -3.35 -8.59
N ALA A 67 9.41 -3.94 -7.64
CA ALA A 67 9.68 -5.32 -7.25
C ALA A 67 8.41 -6.18 -7.29
N GLN A 68 8.60 -7.36 -7.88
CA GLN A 68 7.54 -8.30 -8.16
C GLN A 68 7.14 -9.06 -6.89
N SER A 69 5.88 -9.46 -6.83
CA SER A 69 5.33 -10.42 -5.87
C SER A 69 4.20 -11.21 -6.53
N ILE A 70 3.63 -12.16 -5.81
CA ILE A 70 2.47 -12.94 -6.19
C ILE A 70 1.34 -12.64 -5.21
N LEU A 71 0.12 -12.52 -5.75
CA LEU A 71 -1.10 -12.48 -4.95
C LEU A 71 -1.29 -13.81 -4.20
N ALA A 72 -0.90 -13.84 -2.93
CA ALA A 72 -1.00 -15.02 -2.08
C ALA A 72 -2.43 -15.22 -1.55
N GLY A 73 -3.13 -14.13 -1.25
CA GLY A 73 -4.47 -14.20 -0.68
C GLY A 73 -5.11 -12.84 -0.45
N ARG A 74 -6.31 -12.90 0.12
CA ARG A 74 -7.08 -11.74 0.56
C ARG A 74 -7.70 -12.08 1.89
N ILE A 75 -7.74 -11.11 2.79
CA ILE A 75 -8.39 -11.23 4.09
C ILE A 75 -9.08 -9.93 4.46
N THR A 76 -9.97 -9.99 5.43
CA THR A 76 -10.52 -8.80 6.08
C THR A 76 -9.97 -8.76 7.50
N SER A 77 -9.32 -7.66 7.87
CA SER A 77 -8.84 -7.45 9.22
C SER A 77 -9.99 -7.30 10.21
N ARG A 78 -9.67 -7.35 11.50
CA ARG A 78 -10.65 -7.08 12.56
C ARG A 78 -11.27 -5.68 12.49
N SER A 79 -10.54 -4.68 11.99
CA SER A 79 -11.05 -3.32 11.77
C SER A 79 -12.00 -3.24 10.57
N GLY A 80 -12.20 -4.33 9.82
CA GLY A 80 -12.98 -4.34 8.58
C GLY A 80 -12.17 -3.96 7.35
N THR A 81 -10.85 -3.73 7.49
CA THR A 81 -9.96 -3.38 6.39
C THR A 81 -9.75 -4.60 5.49
N ARG A 82 -10.00 -4.45 4.19
CA ARG A 82 -9.65 -5.50 3.23
C ARG A 82 -8.19 -5.40 2.86
N LEU A 83 -7.48 -6.52 3.04
CA LEU A 83 -6.05 -6.63 2.82
C LEU A 83 -5.76 -7.62 1.70
N ILE A 84 -4.82 -7.24 0.85
CA ILE A 84 -4.21 -8.06 -0.19
C ILE A 84 -2.91 -8.62 0.39
N ILE A 85 -2.75 -9.94 0.40
CA ILE A 85 -1.55 -10.61 0.91
C ILE A 85 -0.61 -10.93 -0.25
N LEU A 86 0.66 -10.55 -0.10
CA LEU A 86 1.72 -10.78 -1.08
C LEU A 86 2.86 -11.62 -0.50
N ASP A 87 3.49 -12.43 -1.36
CA ASP A 87 4.54 -13.41 -1.02
C ASP A 87 5.96 -12.84 -0.93
N ARG A 88 6.06 -11.53 -0.75
CA ARG A 88 7.31 -10.79 -0.61
C ARG A 88 7.33 -10.09 0.73
N ARG A 89 8.52 -9.95 1.30
CA ARG A 89 8.77 -9.02 2.41
C ARG A 89 8.97 -7.59 1.90
N VAL A 90 8.07 -6.69 2.29
CA VAL A 90 8.21 -5.25 2.03
C VAL A 90 9.19 -4.61 3.01
N GLN A 91 9.84 -3.55 2.57
CA GLN A 91 10.79 -2.76 3.35
C GLN A 91 10.14 -1.43 3.78
N PHE A 92 10.71 -0.73 4.77
CA PHE A 92 10.11 0.49 5.32
C PHE A 92 9.85 1.61 4.30
N GLY A 93 10.62 1.71 3.22
CA GLY A 93 10.36 2.68 2.15
C GLY A 93 9.44 2.18 1.02
N ASP A 94 8.94 0.94 1.11
CA ASP A 94 7.86 0.45 0.24
C ASP A 94 6.48 0.85 0.77
N ILE A 95 6.36 1.11 2.08
CA ILE A 95 5.10 1.43 2.77
C ILE A 95 4.55 2.76 2.24
N GLY A 96 3.24 2.79 1.98
CA GLY A 96 2.55 3.89 1.32
C GLY A 96 2.68 3.88 -0.21
N GLY A 97 3.54 3.03 -0.77
CA GLY A 97 3.70 2.85 -2.21
C GLY A 97 2.53 2.10 -2.85
N PRO A 98 2.32 2.24 -4.17
CA PRO A 98 1.25 1.55 -4.88
C PRO A 98 1.57 0.06 -5.06
N LEU A 99 0.54 -0.76 -4.92
CA LEU A 99 0.51 -2.14 -5.38
C LEU A 99 -0.28 -2.20 -6.69
N VAL A 100 0.36 -2.72 -7.74
CA VAL A 100 -0.12 -2.70 -9.12
C VAL A 100 -0.34 -4.14 -9.58
N SER A 101 -1.49 -4.36 -10.22
CA SER A 101 -1.79 -5.59 -10.94
C SER A 101 -0.95 -5.67 -12.22
N SER A 102 -0.18 -6.75 -12.43
CA SER A 102 0.62 -6.88 -13.66
C SER A 102 -0.22 -7.19 -14.90
N THR A 103 -1.43 -7.71 -14.71
CA THR A 103 -2.39 -8.06 -15.79
C THR A 103 -3.16 -6.82 -16.25
N GLY A 104 -3.64 -6.00 -15.32
CA GLY A 104 -4.44 -4.82 -15.62
C GLY A 104 -3.65 -3.51 -15.75
N ALA A 105 -2.38 -3.49 -15.31
CA ALA A 105 -1.59 -2.26 -15.15
C ALA A 105 -2.31 -1.17 -14.34
N LYS A 106 -3.14 -1.58 -13.37
CA LYS A 106 -3.91 -0.70 -12.49
C LYS A 106 -3.42 -0.81 -11.04
N VAL A 107 -3.52 0.29 -10.30
CA VAL A 107 -3.28 0.29 -8.85
C VAL A 107 -4.45 -0.41 -8.17
N ILE A 108 -4.16 -1.47 -7.43
CA ILE A 108 -5.15 -2.28 -6.72
C ILE A 108 -5.01 -2.20 -5.20
N GLY A 109 -3.94 -1.57 -4.70
CA GLY A 109 -3.78 -1.33 -3.27
C GLY A 109 -2.65 -0.38 -2.89
N VAL A 110 -2.53 -0.15 -1.59
CA VAL A 110 -1.47 0.66 -0.96
C VAL A 110 -0.69 -0.23 0.00
N VAL A 111 0.63 -0.34 -0.18
CA VAL A 111 1.48 -1.21 0.64
C VAL A 111 1.46 -0.76 2.11
N GLY A 112 1.14 -1.67 3.03
CA GLY A 112 1.03 -1.37 4.45
C GLY A 112 2.21 -1.86 5.30
N GLY A 113 2.72 -3.07 5.03
CA GLY A 113 3.82 -3.61 5.82
C GLY A 113 3.95 -5.12 5.77
N VAL A 114 4.77 -5.65 6.67
CA VAL A 114 4.92 -7.10 6.87
C VAL A 114 3.64 -7.65 7.49
N PHE A 115 3.18 -8.78 6.97
CA PHE A 115 1.97 -9.43 7.44
C PHE A 115 2.25 -10.22 8.71
N ASP A 116 1.62 -9.84 9.83
CA ASP A 116 1.59 -10.65 11.04
C ASP A 116 0.17 -11.23 11.26
N PRO A 117 -0.02 -12.56 11.15
CA PRO A 117 -1.32 -13.17 11.38
C PRO A 117 -1.82 -13.00 12.83
N VAL A 118 -0.92 -12.84 13.80
CA VAL A 118 -1.29 -12.67 15.22
C VAL A 118 -1.92 -11.32 15.47
N GLU A 119 -1.37 -10.25 14.87
CA GLU A 119 -1.93 -8.90 14.95
C GLU A 119 -3.34 -8.83 14.36
N LEU A 120 -3.61 -9.65 13.34
CA LEU A 120 -4.91 -9.74 12.68
C LEU A 120 -5.99 -10.45 13.48
N GLU A 121 -5.63 -11.51 14.21
CA GLU A 121 -6.55 -12.23 15.09
C GLU A 121 -6.75 -11.52 16.43
N GLY A 122 -5.92 -10.51 16.75
CA GLY A 122 -5.95 -9.81 18.04
C GLY A 122 -5.65 -10.74 19.21
N LEU A 123 -4.97 -11.84 18.94
CA LEU A 123 -4.47 -12.77 19.94
C LEU A 123 -3.20 -12.17 20.54
N ALA A 124 -3.02 -12.33 21.85
CA ALA A 124 -1.72 -12.05 22.44
C ALA A 124 -0.70 -13.00 21.78
N PRO A 125 0.44 -12.50 21.26
CA PRO A 125 1.48 -13.38 20.78
C PRO A 125 1.85 -14.35 21.90
N SER A 126 1.82 -15.65 21.61
CA SER A 126 2.34 -16.65 22.55
C SER A 126 3.79 -16.28 22.88
N GLU A 127 4.10 -16.12 24.17
CA GLU A 127 5.43 -15.71 24.64
C GLU A 127 6.52 -16.52 23.94
N GLY A 128 7.41 -15.83 23.21
CA GLY A 128 8.55 -16.45 22.52
C GLY A 128 8.36 -16.78 21.04
N VAL A 129 7.17 -16.60 20.46
CA VAL A 129 6.94 -16.79 19.01
C VAL A 129 7.01 -15.44 18.29
N SER A 130 8.18 -15.08 17.76
CA SER A 130 8.29 -14.02 16.75
C SER A 130 7.95 -14.63 15.39
N LEU A 131 6.76 -14.35 14.87
CA LEU A 131 6.42 -14.69 13.49
C LEU A 131 7.13 -13.72 12.56
N GLN A 132 8.36 -14.07 12.18
CA GLN A 132 9.03 -13.41 11.06
C GLN A 132 8.39 -13.89 9.76
N SER A 133 7.25 -13.30 9.44
CA SER A 133 6.55 -13.57 8.19
C SER A 133 7.35 -13.04 7.00
N ASN A 134 7.44 -13.85 5.96
CA ASN A 134 7.91 -13.41 4.64
C ASN A 134 6.76 -12.89 3.77
N LEU A 135 5.52 -12.92 4.29
CA LEU A 135 4.37 -12.32 3.64
C LEU A 135 4.27 -10.86 4.05
N SER A 136 3.70 -10.07 3.16
CA SER A 136 3.35 -8.66 3.42
C SER A 136 1.91 -8.43 3.01
N PHE A 137 1.42 -7.23 3.31
CA PHE A 137 0.08 -6.85 2.92
C PHE A 137 0.02 -5.46 2.29
N ALA A 138 -1.02 -5.26 1.51
CA ALA A 138 -1.47 -3.96 1.05
C ALA A 138 -2.94 -3.79 1.40
N MET A 139 -3.36 -2.56 1.68
CA MET A 139 -4.77 -2.20 1.76
C MET A 139 -5.39 -2.17 0.36
N ASP A 140 -6.67 -2.54 0.24
CA ASP A 140 -7.39 -2.38 -1.03
C ASP A 140 -7.44 -0.90 -1.48
N ILE A 141 -7.42 -0.69 -2.80
CA ILE A 141 -7.43 0.67 -3.35
C ILE A 141 -8.79 1.35 -3.17
N GLU A 142 -9.85 0.55 -3.05
CA GLU A 142 -11.21 1.02 -2.81
C GLU A 142 -11.31 1.88 -1.54
N TYR A 143 -10.57 1.55 -0.47
CA TYR A 143 -10.48 2.38 0.73
C TYR A 143 -9.89 3.76 0.44
N GLY A 144 -8.73 3.80 -0.22
CA GLY A 144 -8.07 5.05 -0.59
C GLY A 144 -8.91 5.91 -1.55
N ALA A 145 -9.61 5.27 -2.50
CA ALA A 145 -10.51 5.94 -3.41
C ALA A 145 -11.73 6.55 -2.68
N ALA A 146 -12.27 5.88 -1.66
CA ALA A 146 -13.36 6.42 -0.84
C ALA A 146 -12.91 7.66 -0.05
N LEU A 147 -11.72 7.62 0.57
CA LEU A 147 -11.14 8.77 1.27
C LEU A 147 -10.94 9.97 0.33
N LEU A 148 -10.44 9.73 -0.89
CA LEU A 148 -10.29 10.76 -1.91
C LEU A 148 -11.63 11.42 -2.27
N ARG A 149 -12.66 10.62 -2.58
CA ARG A 149 -14.00 11.15 -2.90
C ARG A 149 -14.58 11.97 -1.75
N GLN A 150 -14.45 11.48 -0.51
CA GLN A 150 -14.92 12.21 0.67
C GLN A 150 -14.22 13.57 0.82
N ALA A 151 -12.90 13.62 0.62
CA ALA A 151 -12.14 14.87 0.72
C ALA A 151 -12.44 15.87 -0.41
N LEU A 152 -12.81 15.37 -1.60
CA LEU A 152 -13.15 16.19 -2.77
C LEU A 152 -14.63 16.61 -2.84
N GLY A 153 -15.45 16.19 -1.88
CA GLY A 153 -16.86 16.60 -1.79
C GLY A 153 -17.86 15.71 -2.54
N GLY A 154 -17.46 14.49 -2.94
CA GLY A 154 -18.31 13.50 -3.62
C GLY A 154 -18.19 13.51 -5.13
#